data_AF-A0A285J562-F1
#
_entry.id   AF-A0A285J562-F1
#
_cell.length_a   1.000
_cell.length_b   1.000
_cell.length_c   1.000
_cell.angle_alpha   90.00
_cell.angle_beta   90.00
_cell.angle_gamma   90.00
#
_symmetry.space_group_name_H-M   'P 1'
#
loop_
_entity.id
_entity.type
_entity.pdbx_description
1 polymer ?
#
loop_
_entity_poly.entity_id
_entity_poly.type
_entity_poly.pdbx_seq_one_letter_code
_entity_poly.pdbx_strand_id
1 'polypeptide(L)'
;MKAKDFDTKFDEGTKDIIDDLVVKSARRVNQEAKRINVDFPAWVVESLDREAARIGVTRQSIIKVWLVERLRAEAANNSLKSDTASGAH
;
A
#
# COMPACT_ATOMS: atom_id res chain seq x y z
N MET A 1 7.16 17.48 24.19
CA MET A 1 7.62 18.84 23.80
C MET A 1 6.58 19.51 22.91
N LYS A 2 6.66 20.83 22.71
CA LYS A 2 5.84 21.51 21.68
C LYS A 2 6.50 21.33 20.31
N ALA A 3 5.72 21.35 19.23
CA ALA A 3 6.22 21.11 17.87
C ALA A 3 7.39 22.03 17.48
N LYS A 4 7.30 23.31 17.84
CA LYS A 4 8.35 24.31 17.55
C LYS A 4 9.72 23.96 18.17
N ASP A 5 9.73 23.39 19.38
CA ASP A 5 10.96 23.00 20.07
C ASP A 5 11.56 21.72 19.46
N PHE A 6 10.73 20.88 18.82
CA PHE A 6 11.16 19.68 18.11
C PHE A 6 11.79 20.05 16.78
N ASP A 7 11.14 20.92 16.01
CA ASP A 7 11.63 21.40 14.72
C ASP A 7 13.02 22.06 14.87
N THR A 8 13.18 22.95 15.85
CA THR A 8 14.49 23.58 16.11
C THR A 8 15.58 22.56 16.44
N LYS A 9 15.31 21.57 17.30
CA LYS A 9 16.30 20.52 17.62
C LYS A 9 16.63 19.63 16.42
N PHE A 10 15.64 19.34 15.58
CA PHE A 10 15.81 18.54 14.36
C PHE A 10 16.70 19.27 13.35
N ASP A 11 16.41 20.56 13.10
CA ASP A 11 17.15 21.38 12.13
C ASP A 11 18.58 21.70 12.59
N GLU A 12 18.80 21.86 13.89
CA GLU A 12 20.13 22.16 14.46
C GLU A 12 21.07 20.94 14.49
N GLY A 13 20.56 19.72 14.25
CA GLY A 13 21.35 18.48 14.08
C GLY A 13 22.28 18.10 15.24
N THR A 14 22.18 18.77 16.39
CA THR A 14 23.16 18.75 17.48
C THR A 14 22.78 17.81 18.62
N LYS A 15 21.55 17.28 18.61
CA LYS A 15 21.05 16.31 19.60
C LYS A 15 20.26 15.21 18.92
N ASP A 16 20.45 13.99 19.40
CA ASP A 16 19.62 12.85 19.01
C ASP A 16 18.17 13.12 19.46
N ILE A 17 17.26 13.19 18.49
CA ILE A 17 15.83 13.44 18.71
C ILE A 17 15.04 12.16 18.98
N ILE A 18 15.70 10.98 18.91
CA ILE A 18 15.04 9.69 19.05
C ILE A 18 14.34 9.54 20.41
N ASP A 19 14.95 10.08 21.49
CA ASP A 19 14.37 10.05 22.85
C ASP A 19 13.10 10.91 22.98
N ASP A 20 12.93 11.89 22.09
CA ASP A 20 11.75 12.75 22.03
C ASP A 20 10.62 12.12 21.16
N LEU A 21 10.88 11.03 20.43
CA LEU A 21 9.90 10.33 19.61
C LEU A 21 9.02 9.38 20.43
N VAL A 22 7.70 9.45 20.23
CA VAL A 22 6.75 8.47 20.78
C VAL A 22 6.74 7.20 19.93
N VAL A 23 7.82 6.41 20.02
CA VAL A 23 7.98 5.15 19.27
C VAL A 23 7.10 4.01 19.77
N LYS A 24 6.57 4.09 21.00
CA LYS A 24 5.68 3.04 21.54
C LYS A 24 4.39 2.86 20.74
N SER A 25 3.93 3.89 20.03
CA SER A 25 2.77 3.84 19.12
C SER A 25 3.18 3.72 17.65
N ALA A 26 4.48 3.64 17.35
CA ALA A 26 4.94 3.50 15.98
C ALA A 26 4.57 2.11 15.47
N ARG A 27 3.62 2.06 14.53
CA ARG A 27 3.24 0.85 13.81
C ARG A 27 3.53 1.02 12.33
N ARG A 28 3.95 -0.07 11.68
CA ARG A 28 4.00 -0.09 10.23
C ARG A 28 2.57 -0.16 9.71
N VAL A 29 2.06 0.96 9.20
CA VAL A 29 0.80 1.01 8.48
C VAL A 29 0.79 -0.03 7.35
N ASN A 30 -0.35 -0.69 7.16
CA ASN A 30 -0.58 -1.74 6.15
C ASN A 30 0.13 -3.09 6.36
N GLN A 31 0.55 -3.43 7.59
CA GLN A 31 1.11 -4.76 7.89
C GLN A 31 0.12 -5.74 8.53
N GLU A 32 -1.02 -5.27 9.01
CA GLU A 32 -2.06 -6.14 9.56
C GLU A 32 -2.83 -6.82 8.42
N ALA A 33 -2.74 -8.16 8.37
CA ALA A 33 -3.48 -8.95 7.40
C ALA A 33 -4.97 -9.00 7.77
N LYS A 34 -5.84 -8.46 6.92
CA LYS A 34 -7.30 -8.57 7.05
C LYS A 34 -7.82 -9.69 6.14
N ARG A 35 -8.58 -10.63 6.70
CA ARG A 35 -9.25 -11.68 5.93
C ARG A 35 -10.51 -11.13 5.26
N ILE A 36 -10.72 -11.50 4.01
CA ILE A 36 -11.93 -11.22 3.23
C ILE A 36 -12.42 -12.53 2.62
N ASN A 37 -13.74 -12.71 2.55
CA ASN A 37 -14.38 -13.83 1.86
C ASN A 37 -15.00 -13.29 0.57
N VAL A 38 -14.78 -13.99 -0.54
CA VAL A 38 -15.27 -13.60 -1.86
C VAL A 38 -15.68 -14.86 -2.61
N ASP A 39 -16.85 -14.83 -3.24
CA ASP A 39 -17.32 -15.90 -4.11
C ASP A 39 -16.96 -15.59 -5.56
N PHE A 40 -16.56 -16.63 -6.29
CA PHE A 40 -16.23 -16.56 -7.71
C PHE A 40 -17.01 -17.63 -8.49
N PRO A 41 -17.44 -17.35 -9.73
CA PRO A 41 -17.94 -18.37 -10.63
C PRO A 41 -16.91 -19.49 -10.83
N ALA A 42 -17.37 -20.73 -11.01
CA ALA A 42 -16.50 -21.91 -11.14
C ALA A 42 -15.44 -21.75 -12.24
N TRP A 43 -15.82 -21.21 -13.41
CA TRP A 43 -14.91 -20.98 -14.53
C TRP A 43 -13.77 -20.00 -14.21
N VAL A 44 -14.01 -19.04 -13.31
CA VAL A 44 -12.97 -18.10 -12.85
C VAL A 44 -11.96 -18.82 -11.98
N VAL A 45 -12.44 -19.66 -11.04
CA VAL A 45 -11.58 -20.45 -10.15
C VAL A 45 -10.71 -21.41 -10.95
N GLU A 46 -11.28 -22.11 -11.92
CA GLU A 46 -10.54 -23.01 -12.81
C GLU A 46 -9.47 -22.28 -13.63
N SER A 47 -9.79 -21.08 -14.12
CA SER A 47 -8.84 -20.24 -14.85
C SER A 47 -7.69 -19.77 -13.94
N LEU A 48 -8.00 -19.36 -12.71
CA LEU A 48 -7.00 -18.97 -11.70
C LEU A 48 -6.10 -20.15 -11.33
N ASP A 49 -6.65 -21.35 -11.18
CA ASP A 49 -5.88 -22.56 -10.86
C ASP A 49 -4.89 -22.92 -11.96
N ARG A 50 -5.34 -22.89 -13.21
CA ARG A 50 -4.48 -23.17 -14.36
C ARG A 50 -3.30 -22.21 -14.41
N GLU A 51 -3.56 -20.94 -14.18
CA GLU A 51 -2.54 -19.91 -14.22
C GLU A 51 -1.58 -19.97 -13.02
N ALA A 52 -2.12 -20.21 -11.83
CA ALA A 52 -1.33 -20.44 -10.63
C ALA A 52 -0.38 -21.64 -10.80
N ALA A 53 -0.88 -22.75 -11.36
CA ALA A 53 -0.08 -23.92 -11.68
C ALA A 53 1.00 -23.64 -12.74
N ARG A 54 0.66 -22.87 -13.79
CA ARG A 54 1.60 -22.48 -14.86
C ARG A 54 2.81 -21.69 -14.32
N ILE A 55 2.57 -20.81 -13.34
CA ILE A 55 3.62 -19.96 -12.73
C ILE A 55 4.27 -20.66 -11.51
N GLY A 56 3.68 -21.74 -11.01
CA GLY A 56 4.19 -22.48 -9.85
C GLY A 56 3.88 -21.82 -8.51
N VAL A 57 2.71 -21.17 -8.39
CA VAL A 57 2.26 -20.49 -7.17
C VAL A 57 0.89 -20.99 -6.72
N THR A 58 0.46 -20.62 -5.51
CA THR A 58 -0.89 -20.93 -5.04
C THR A 58 -1.93 -19.97 -5.64
N ARG A 59 -3.19 -20.42 -5.71
CA ARG A 59 -4.34 -19.58 -6.09
C ARG A 59 -4.40 -18.27 -5.26
N GLN A 60 -4.14 -18.36 -3.95
CA GLN A 60 -4.12 -17.21 -3.06
C GLN A 60 -2.98 -16.22 -3.41
N SER A 61 -1.82 -16.73 -3.79
CA SER A 61 -0.68 -15.90 -4.18
C SER A 61 -0.95 -15.13 -5.47
N ILE A 62 -1.51 -15.79 -6.49
CA ILE A 62 -1.79 -15.12 -7.77
C ILE A 62 -2.88 -14.06 -7.64
N ILE A 63 -3.93 -14.34 -6.85
CA ILE A 63 -4.99 -13.36 -6.55
C ILE A 63 -4.39 -12.10 -5.90
N LYS A 64 -3.49 -12.27 -4.93
CA LYS A 64 -2.84 -11.14 -4.25
C LYS A 64 -2.02 -10.28 -5.21
N VAL A 65 -1.20 -10.91 -6.04
CA VAL A 65 -0.32 -10.20 -6.99
C VAL A 65 -1.17 -9.39 -7.97
N TRP A 66 -2.12 -10.04 -8.64
CA TRP A 66 -2.96 -9.37 -9.63
C TRP A 66 -3.83 -8.26 -9.04
N LEU A 67 -4.36 -8.44 -7.82
CA LEU A 67 -5.14 -7.41 -7.15
C LEU A 67 -4.27 -6.16 -6.88
N VAL A 68 -3.05 -6.33 -6.40
CA VAL A 68 -2.12 -5.22 -6.15
C VAL A 68 -1.73 -4.53 -7.47
N GLU A 69 -1.44 -5.30 -8.51
CA GLU A 69 -1.11 -4.76 -9.83
C GLU A 69 -2.27 -3.95 -10.40
N ARG A 70 -3.49 -4.47 -10.33
CA ARG A 70 -4.69 -3.79 -10.81
C ARG A 70 -4.95 -2.49 -10.04
N LEU A 71 -4.86 -2.51 -8.71
CA LEU A 71 -5.03 -1.32 -7.87
C LEU A 71 -3.98 -0.25 -8.18
N ARG A 72 -2.72 -0.64 -8.41
CA ARG A 72 -1.65 0.30 -8.81
C ARG A 72 -1.93 0.91 -10.18
N ALA A 73 -2.36 0.11 -11.16
CA ALA A 73 -2.72 0.60 -12.48
C ALA A 73 -3.90 1.57 -12.43
N GLU A 74 -4.92 1.29 -11.60
CA GLU A 74 -6.05 2.20 -11.39
C GLU A 74 -5.63 3.51 -10.72
N ALA A 75 -4.78 3.46 -9.69
CA ALA A 75 -4.26 4.66 -9.03
C ALA A 75 -3.48 5.56 -9.99
N ALA A 76 -2.60 4.96 -10.81
CA ALA A 76 -1.83 5.68 -11.83
C ALA A 76 -2.71 6.28 -12.92
N ASN A 77 -3.77 5.57 -13.34
CA ASN A 77 -4.72 6.11 -14.31
C ASN A 77 -5.54 7.27 -13.74
N ASN A 78 -5.85 7.24 -12.44
CA ASN A 78 -6.60 8.30 -11.80
C ASN A 78 -5.78 9.59 -11.64
N SER A 79 -4.48 9.48 -11.32
CA SER A 79 -3.58 10.65 -11.27
C SER A 79 -3.45 11.33 -12.64
N LEU A 80 -3.37 10.55 -13.72
CA LEU A 80 -3.34 11.11 -15.08
C LEU A 80 -4.62 11.89 -15.41
N LYS A 81 -5.79 11.42 -14.95
CA LYS A 81 -7.07 12.12 -15.16
C LYS A 81 -7.18 13.42 -14.35
N SER A 82 -6.69 13.44 -13.10
CA SER A 82 -6.73 14.65 -12.27
C SER A 82 -5.85 15.77 -12.84
N ASP A 83 -4.68 15.43 -13.40
CA ASP A 83 -3.75 16.41 -13.95
C ASP A 83 -4.29 17.05 -15.23
N THR A 84 -4.97 16.25 -16.08
CA THR A 84 -5.64 16.78 -17.29
C THR A 84 -6.84 17.69 -16.97
N ALA A 85 -7.50 17.48 -15.83
CA ALA A 85 -8.61 18.33 -15.40
C ALA A 85 -8.14 19.64 -14.76
N SER A 86 -6.94 19.66 -14.15
CA SER A 86 -6.37 20.86 -13.52
C SER A 86 -5.66 21.80 -14.51
N GLY A 87 -5.30 21.33 -15.71
CA GLY A 87 -4.60 22.12 -16.74
C GLY A 87 -5.51 22.87 -17.72
N ALA A 88 -6.83 22.86 -17.51
CA ALA A 88 -7.82 23.51 -18.38
C ALA A 88 -8.35 24.86 -17.84
N HIS A 89 -7.61 25.51 -16.94
CA HIS A 89 -7.89 26.85 -16.40
C HIS A 89 -6.73 27.81 -16.63
#